data_AF-A0A846X566-F1
#
_entry.id   AF-A0A846X566-F1
#
_cell.length_a   1.000
_cell.length_b   1.000
_cell.length_c   1.000
_cell.angle_alpha   90.00
_cell.angle_beta   90.00
_cell.angle_gamma   90.00
#
_symmetry.space_group_name_H-M   'P 1'
#
loop_
_entity.id
_entity.type
_entity.pdbx_description
1 polymer ?
#
loop_
_entity_poly.entity_id
_entity_poly.type
_entity_poly.pdbx_seq_one_letter_code
_entity_poly.pdbx_strand_id
1 'polypeptide(L)'
;MDTSALRHAARDLAASVSEVTAGDLALPVATGGDVGDLYLRILEGVAAPVPSREHLAAAANDYGAGYERAYLRAVDEAIRLLTGPDTVDALLRETRSLRTELDRALGLG
;
A
#
# COMPACT_ATOMS: atom_id res chain seq x y z
N MET A 1 -22.79 -5.44 -0.64
CA MET A 1 -21.84 -4.50 0.00
C MET A 1 -21.13 -3.76 -1.12
N ASP A 2 -21.18 -2.44 -1.12
CA ASP A 2 -20.47 -1.64 -2.12
C ASP A 2 -19.01 -1.48 -1.70
N THR A 3 -18.09 -1.87 -2.59
CA THR A 3 -16.63 -1.74 -2.39
C THR A 3 -15.99 -0.82 -3.44
N SER A 4 -16.80 -0.15 -4.26
CA SER A 4 -16.34 0.72 -5.35
C SER A 4 -15.42 1.84 -4.84
N ALA A 5 -15.80 2.50 -3.74
CA ALA A 5 -15.00 3.55 -3.11
C ALA A 5 -13.65 3.02 -2.59
N LEU A 6 -13.64 1.83 -1.99
CA LEU A 6 -12.42 1.17 -1.53
C LEU A 6 -11.51 0.79 -2.71
N ARG A 7 -12.07 0.23 -3.78
CA ARG A 7 -11.33 -0.09 -5.02
C ARG A 7 -10.74 1.16 -5.67
N HIS A 8 -11.45 2.28 -5.63
CA HIS A 8 -10.93 3.55 -6.15
C HIS A 8 -9.78 4.07 -5.29
N ALA A 9 -9.95 4.13 -3.96
CA ALA A 9 -8.89 4.56 -3.06
C ALA A 9 -7.64 3.66 -3.13
N ALA A 10 -7.82 2.35 -3.30
CA ALA A 10 -6.72 1.43 -3.50
C ALA A 10 -5.99 1.70 -4.83
N ARG A 11 -6.69 1.98 -5.92
CA ARG A 11 -6.02 2.36 -7.18
C ARG A 11 -5.22 3.65 -7.06
N ASP A 12 -5.72 4.62 -6.30
CA ASP A 12 -4.98 5.85 -6.05
C ASP A 12 -3.71 5.60 -5.25
N LEU A 13 -3.79 4.79 -4.17
CA LEU A 13 -2.59 4.39 -3.42
C LEU A 13 -1.64 3.58 -4.30
N ALA A 14 -2.15 2.70 -5.16
CA ALA A 14 -1.36 1.93 -6.08
C ALA A 14 -0.56 2.82 -7.04
N ALA A 15 -1.15 3.93 -7.51
CA ALA A 15 -0.45 4.92 -8.33
C ALA A 15 0.68 5.64 -7.56
N SER A 16 0.49 5.95 -6.28
CA SER A 16 1.60 6.47 -5.46
C SER A 16 2.71 5.44 -5.27
N VAL A 17 2.33 4.18 -5.09
CA VAL A 17 3.26 3.05 -4.92
C VAL A 17 4.01 2.72 -6.22
N SER A 18 3.44 2.98 -7.41
CA SER A 18 4.15 2.75 -8.67
C SER A 18 5.34 3.68 -8.87
N GLU A 19 5.38 4.81 -8.17
CA GLU A 19 6.50 5.75 -8.20
C GLU A 19 7.63 5.37 -7.24
N VAL A 20 7.40 4.39 -6.34
CA VAL A 20 8.40 3.97 -5.35
C VAL A 20 9.51 3.17 -6.01
N THR A 21 10.74 3.63 -5.84
CA THR A 21 11.96 2.92 -6.25
C THR A 21 12.70 2.29 -5.06
N ALA A 22 13.72 1.47 -5.34
CA ALA A 22 14.58 0.89 -4.29
C ALA A 22 15.21 1.96 -3.39
N GLY A 23 15.59 3.11 -3.96
CA GLY A 23 16.22 4.21 -3.22
C GLY A 23 15.26 4.90 -2.26
N ASP A 24 13.96 4.87 -2.57
CA ASP A 24 12.93 5.55 -1.79
C ASP A 24 12.54 4.78 -0.54
N LEU A 25 12.81 3.47 -0.48
CA LEU A 25 12.47 2.62 0.66
C LEU A 25 13.09 3.08 1.99
N ALA A 26 14.22 3.80 1.93
CA ALA A 26 14.90 4.34 3.09
C ALA A 26 14.47 5.78 3.44
N LEU A 27 13.54 6.38 2.69
CA LEU A 27 13.05 7.73 2.97
C LEU A 27 12.25 7.74 4.28
N PRO A 28 12.53 8.69 5.18
CA PRO A 28 11.84 8.77 6.45
C PRO A 28 10.38 9.17 6.27
N VAL A 29 9.49 8.55 7.04
CA VAL A 29 8.06 8.90 7.10
C VAL A 29 7.73 9.65 8.40
N ALA A 30 6.75 10.54 8.35
CA ALA A 30 6.44 11.43 9.46
C ALA A 30 5.89 10.69 10.70
N THR A 31 5.23 9.53 10.52
CA THR A 31 4.74 8.72 11.65
C THR A 31 5.82 7.81 12.26
N GLY A 32 7.06 7.87 11.75
CA GLY A 32 8.19 7.07 12.21
C GLY A 32 8.44 5.84 11.35
N GLY A 33 9.71 5.45 11.23
CA GLY A 33 10.17 4.43 10.28
C GLY A 33 10.50 5.02 8.91
N ASP A 34 10.46 4.19 7.88
CA ASP A 34 10.70 4.58 6.48
C ASP A 34 9.59 4.12 5.52
N VAL A 35 9.69 4.52 4.25
CA VAL A 35 8.74 4.12 3.20
C VAL A 35 8.62 2.60 3.06
N GLY A 36 9.71 1.86 3.28
CA GLY A 36 9.68 0.39 3.30
C GLY A 36 8.80 -0.15 4.44
N ASP A 37 8.91 0.41 5.64
CA ASP A 37 8.05 0.06 6.77
C ASP A 37 6.59 0.46 6.52
N LEU A 38 6.37 1.63 5.91
CA LEU A 38 5.05 2.09 5.51
C LEU A 38 4.42 1.12 4.50
N TYR A 39 5.18 0.63 3.53
CA TYR A 39 4.70 -0.35 2.54
C TYR A 39 4.38 -1.70 3.18
N LEU A 40 5.18 -2.17 4.14
CA LEU A 40 4.85 -3.37 4.91
C LEU A 40 3.55 -3.22 5.69
N ARG A 41 3.34 -2.06 6.34
CA ARG A 41 2.08 -1.76 7.04
C ARG A 41 0.88 -1.68 6.10
N ILE A 42 1.07 -1.11 4.90
CA ILE A 42 0.04 -1.14 3.84
C ILE A 42 -0.35 -2.59 3.53
N LEU A 43 0.64 -3.49 3.39
CA LEU A 43 0.40 -4.90 3.10
C LEU A 43 -0.17 -5.67 4.30
N GLU A 44 0.20 -5.36 5.54
CA GLU A 44 -0.41 -5.94 6.75
C GLU A 44 -1.93 -5.75 6.79
N GLY A 45 -2.42 -4.61 6.31
CA GLY A 45 -3.86 -4.32 6.25
C GLY A 45 -4.62 -5.09 5.18
N VAL A 46 -3.95 -5.65 4.17
CA VAL A 46 -4.62 -6.24 2.98
C VAL A 46 -4.06 -7.59 2.50
N ALA A 47 -2.94 -8.06 3.05
CA ALA A 47 -2.25 -9.26 2.60
C ALA A 47 -1.83 -10.13 3.78
N ALA A 48 -2.15 -11.42 3.73
CA ALA A 48 -1.57 -12.42 4.63
C ALA A 48 -1.12 -13.65 3.80
N PRO A 49 0.17 -14.08 3.88
CA PRO A 49 1.24 -13.51 4.69
C PRO A 49 1.85 -12.23 4.09
N VAL A 50 2.31 -11.34 4.97
CA VAL A 50 3.03 -10.11 4.60
C VAL A 50 4.44 -10.48 4.15
N PRO A 51 4.92 -9.98 2.99
CA PRO A 51 6.28 -10.26 2.54
C PRO A 51 7.32 -9.68 3.50
N SER A 52 8.50 -10.30 3.58
CA SER A 52 9.61 -9.74 4.36
C SER A 52 10.23 -8.53 3.67
N ARG A 53 10.92 -7.69 4.45
CA ARG A 53 11.62 -6.50 3.95
C ARG A 53 12.68 -6.83 2.89
N GLU A 54 13.38 -7.96 3.02
CA GLU A 54 14.30 -8.47 1.99
C GLU A 54 13.58 -8.75 0.66
N HIS A 55 12.38 -9.33 0.73
CA HIS A 55 11.56 -9.62 -0.45
C HIS A 55 11.11 -8.34 -1.14
N LEU A 56 10.85 -7.27 -0.38
CA LEU A 56 10.55 -5.95 -0.93
C LEU A 56 11.74 -5.36 -1.67
N ALA A 57 12.93 -5.37 -1.07
CA ALA A 57 14.13 -4.82 -1.70
C ALA A 57 14.47 -5.54 -3.02
N ALA A 58 14.28 -6.86 -3.08
CA ALA A 58 14.40 -7.63 -4.31
C ALA A 58 13.35 -7.21 -5.37
N ALA A 59 12.09 -7.03 -4.96
CA ALA A 59 11.02 -6.61 -5.87
C ALA A 59 11.22 -5.21 -6.47
N ALA A 60 11.77 -4.25 -5.71
CA ALA A 60 12.10 -2.91 -6.23
C ALA A 60 13.16 -2.95 -7.33
N ASN A 61 14.17 -3.81 -7.17
CA ASN A 61 15.31 -3.85 -8.07
C ASN A 61 14.98 -4.49 -9.43
N ASP A 62 14.03 -5.42 -9.46
CA ASP A 62 13.62 -6.12 -10.69
C ASP A 62 12.44 -5.46 -11.41
N TYR A 63 11.58 -4.73 -10.68
CA TYR A 63 10.31 -4.23 -11.20
C TYR A 63 10.03 -2.83 -10.68
N GLY A 64 10.50 -1.77 -11.36
CA GLY A 64 10.05 -0.38 -11.10
C GLY A 64 8.52 -0.14 -11.20
N ALA A 65 7.71 -1.19 -11.41
CA ALA A 65 6.25 -1.22 -11.34
C ALA A 65 5.70 -2.46 -10.59
N GLY A 66 6.52 -3.09 -9.74
CA GLY A 66 6.22 -4.37 -9.07
C GLY A 66 5.37 -4.21 -7.82
N TYR A 67 5.58 -3.12 -7.08
CA TYR A 67 4.86 -2.85 -5.84
C TYR A 67 3.38 -2.58 -6.06
N GLU A 68 3.03 -1.76 -7.05
CA GLU A 68 1.64 -1.50 -7.45
C GLU A 68 0.88 -2.82 -7.71
N ARG A 69 1.46 -3.71 -8.52
CA ARG A 69 0.83 -4.98 -8.89
C ARG A 69 0.67 -5.93 -7.71
N ALA A 70 1.69 -6.01 -6.84
CA ALA A 70 1.63 -6.83 -5.64
C ALA A 70 0.54 -6.32 -4.69
N TYR A 71 0.48 -5.01 -4.48
CA TYR A 71 -0.53 -4.36 -3.67
C TYR A 71 -1.95 -4.57 -4.23
N LEU A 72 -2.19 -4.33 -5.52
CA LEU A 72 -3.51 -4.51 -6.13
C LEU A 72 -4.01 -5.97 -6.04
N ARG A 73 -3.12 -6.96 -6.20
CA ARG A 73 -3.48 -8.37 -6.00
C ARG A 73 -3.89 -8.65 -4.56
N ALA A 74 -3.16 -8.10 -3.59
CA ALA A 74 -3.51 -8.26 -2.19
C ALA A 74 -4.85 -7.59 -1.85
N VAL A 75 -5.09 -6.37 -2.33
CA VAL A 75 -6.36 -5.66 -2.15
C VAL A 75 -7.54 -6.45 -2.73
N ASP A 76 -7.40 -7.01 -3.93
CA ASP A 76 -8.48 -7.80 -4.53
C ASP A 76 -8.82 -9.03 -3.70
N GLU A 77 -7.82 -9.67 -3.08
CA GLU A 77 -8.04 -10.79 -2.18
C GLU A 77 -8.66 -10.36 -0.85
N ALA A 78 -8.16 -9.27 -0.24
CA ALA A 78 -8.77 -8.71 0.97
C ALA A 78 -10.24 -8.37 0.75
N ILE A 79 -10.57 -7.68 -0.35
CA ILE A 79 -11.95 -7.31 -0.70
C ILE A 79 -12.86 -8.54 -0.84
N ARG A 80 -12.35 -9.66 -1.36
CA ARG A 80 -13.13 -10.91 -1.45
C ARG A 80 -13.48 -11.48 -0.07
N LEU A 81 -12.61 -11.28 0.92
CA LEU A 81 -12.75 -11.83 2.27
C LEU A 81 -13.51 -10.88 3.23
N LEU A 82 -13.86 -9.67 2.79
CA LEU A 82 -14.57 -8.71 3.63
C LEU A 82 -15.99 -9.17 3.97
N THR A 83 -16.28 -9.15 5.27
CA THR A 83 -17.56 -9.59 5.85
C THR A 83 -18.23 -8.45 6.62
N GLY A 84 -18.54 -7.35 5.95
CA GLY A 84 -19.38 -6.29 6.52
C GLY A 84 -18.99 -4.86 6.12
N PRO A 85 -19.96 -3.91 6.15
CA PRO A 85 -19.74 -2.53 5.73
C PRO A 85 -18.76 -1.77 6.64
N ASP A 86 -18.79 -2.02 7.95
CA ASP A 86 -17.89 -1.33 8.92
C ASP A 86 -16.42 -1.61 8.62
N THR A 87 -16.09 -2.83 8.18
CA THR A 87 -14.74 -3.23 7.80
C THR A 87 -14.31 -2.54 6.50
N VAL A 88 -15.23 -2.34 5.55
CA VAL A 88 -14.95 -1.59 4.31
C VAL A 88 -14.63 -0.12 4.63
N ASP A 89 -15.40 0.51 5.50
CA ASP A 89 -15.21 1.91 5.87
C ASP A 89 -13.93 2.14 6.70
N ALA A 90 -13.56 1.17 7.54
CA ALA A 90 -12.28 1.17 8.24
C ALA A 90 -11.10 1.14 7.26
N LEU A 91 -11.10 0.16 6.34
CA LEU A 91 -10.04 0.01 5.32
C LEU A 91 -9.97 1.20 4.36
N LEU A 92 -11.12 1.80 4.00
CA LEU A 92 -11.17 2.98 3.16
C LEU A 92 -10.46 4.18 3.82
N ARG A 93 -10.72 4.42 5.11
CA ARG A 93 -10.08 5.50 5.86
C ARG A 93 -8.57 5.27 5.99
N GLU A 94 -8.18 4.05 6.29
CA GLU A 94 -6.78 3.66 6.42
C GLU A 94 -6.02 3.82 5.09
N THR A 95 -6.59 3.33 3.98
CA THR A 95 -5.99 3.44 2.64
C THR A 95 -5.73 4.90 2.25
N ARG A 96 -6.68 5.80 2.52
CA ARG A 96 -6.51 7.24 2.25
C ARG A 96 -5.44 7.89 3.12
N SER A 97 -5.36 7.50 4.40
CA SER A 97 -4.32 7.99 5.31
C SER A 97 -2.94 7.56 4.84
N LEU A 98 -2.77 6.28 4.49
CA LEU A 98 -1.51 5.71 4.02
C LEU A 98 -1.05 6.37 2.70
N ARG A 99 -1.97 6.63 1.78
CA ARG A 99 -1.68 7.40 0.56
C ARG A 99 -1.12 8.79 0.87
N THR A 100 -1.81 9.54 1.73
CA THR A 100 -1.38 10.91 2.08
C THR A 100 0.03 10.91 2.68
N GLU A 101 0.35 9.90 3.48
CA GLU A 101 1.66 9.76 4.08
C GLU A 101 2.74 9.37 3.06
N LEU A 102 2.44 8.43 2.17
CA LEU A 102 3.34 8.03 1.09
C LEU A 102 3.61 9.19 0.13
N ASP A 103 2.59 9.91 -0.31
CA ASP A 103 2.72 11.07 -1.19
C ASP A 103 3.62 12.15 -0.55
N ARG A 104 3.49 12.39 0.75
CA ARG A 104 4.38 13.32 1.47
C ARG A 104 5.82 12.85 1.54
N ALA A 105 6.04 11.56 1.81
CA ALA A 105 7.39 10.99 1.90
C ALA A 105 8.12 11.03 0.55
N LEU A 106 7.37 10.82 -0.54
CA LEU A 106 7.88 10.86 -1.92
C LEU A 106 7.91 12.27 -2.54
N GLY A 107 7.34 13.28 -1.87
CA GLY A 107 7.24 14.64 -2.41
C GLY A 107 6.28 14.78 -3.59
N LEU A 108 5.25 13.94 -3.67
CA LEU A 108 4.22 13.92 -4.74
C LEU A 108 3.00 14.81 -4.42
N GLY A 109 2.96 15.43 -3.23
CA GLY A 109 1.81 16.17 -2.69
C GLY A 109 2.02 17.66 -2.47
#